data_AF-A0A239R5U5-F1
#
_entry.id   AF-A0A239R5U5-F1
#
_cell.length_a   1.000
_cell.length_b   1.000
_cell.length_c   1.000
_cell.angle_alpha   90.00
_cell.angle_beta   90.00
_cell.angle_gamma   90.00
#
_symmetry.space_group_name_H-M   'P 1'
#
loop_
_entity.id
_entity.type
_entity.pdbx_description
1 polymer ?
#
loop_
_entity_poly.entity_id
_entity_poly.type
_entity_poly.pdbx_seq_one_letter_code
_entity_poly.pdbx_strand_id
1 'polypeptide(L)'
;MMDLSMAIIKSDLIMAKQGIDLFKNKGIKEIKNQTAYHLQQAIEKLIKIQVYSSGVAYNNRSMYVHNISSLTAYADGLNINVDIPTEVRNNAINISDWEASGRYDLHFSVRIDTLEKYYKVATDWYNRLYKNGIR
;
A
#
# COMPACT_ATOMS: atom_id res chain seq x y z
N MET A 1 0.54 -10.91 17.69
CA MET A 1 0.67 -9.67 16.90
C MET A 1 1.68 -10.00 15.82
N MET A 2 1.32 -9.97 14.53
CA MET A 2 2.33 -10.19 13.49
C MET A 2 3.20 -8.94 13.47
N ASP A 3 4.49 -9.06 13.77
CA ASP A 3 5.42 -7.93 13.74
C ASP A 3 5.50 -7.43 12.29
N LEU A 4 4.79 -6.33 12.02
CA LEU A 4 4.87 -5.66 10.74
C LEU A 4 6.31 -5.19 10.56
N SER A 5 6.96 -5.66 9.51
CA SER A 5 8.35 -5.35 9.19
C SER A 5 8.50 -4.90 7.74
N MET A 6 9.62 -4.24 7.44
CA MET A 6 9.94 -3.87 6.06
C MET A 6 10.04 -5.10 5.15
N ALA A 7 10.36 -6.28 5.68
CA ALA A 7 10.39 -7.52 4.90
C ALA A 7 9.01 -7.91 4.33
N ILE A 8 7.93 -7.76 5.12
CA ILE A 8 6.57 -8.06 4.66
C ILE A 8 6.14 -7.07 3.57
N ILE A 9 6.44 -5.78 3.75
CA ILE A 9 6.17 -4.74 2.75
C ILE A 9 6.93 -5.04 1.44
N LYS A 10 8.20 -5.43 1.55
CA LYS A 10 9.01 -5.80 0.39
C LYS A 10 8.45 -7.01 -0.34
N SER A 11 7.90 -7.99 0.37
CA SER A 11 7.22 -9.14 -0.24
C SER A 11 6.05 -8.69 -1.11
N ASP A 12 5.20 -7.79 -0.62
CA ASP A 12 4.08 -7.24 -1.40
C ASP A 12 4.57 -6.48 -2.65
N LEU A 13 5.63 -5.68 -2.53
CA LEU A 13 6.24 -5.00 -3.68
C LEU A 13 6.79 -5.98 -4.72
N ILE A 14 7.39 -7.10 -4.31
CA ILE A 14 7.87 -8.14 -5.22
C ILE A 14 6.70 -8.80 -5.96
N MET A 15 5.63 -9.15 -5.24
CA MET A 15 4.42 -9.73 -5.84
C MET A 15 3.78 -8.77 -6.85
N ALA A 16 3.67 -7.48 -6.50
CA ALA A 16 3.18 -6.46 -7.40
C ALA A 16 4.05 -6.34 -8.68
N LYS A 17 5.38 -6.34 -8.53
CA LYS A 17 6.30 -6.28 -9.66
C LYS A 17 6.15 -7.48 -10.60
N GLN A 18 6.09 -8.69 -10.05
CA GLN A 18 5.88 -9.91 -10.82
C GLN A 18 4.54 -9.88 -11.55
N GLY A 19 3.48 -9.38 -10.91
CA GLY A 19 2.18 -9.25 -11.52
C GLY A 19 2.14 -8.27 -12.69
N ILE A 20 2.80 -7.11 -12.54
CA ILE A 20 2.99 -6.14 -13.63
C ILE A 20 3.72 -6.80 -14.81
N ASP A 21 4.84 -7.46 -14.55
CA ASP A 21 5.66 -8.08 -15.60
C ASP A 21 4.91 -9.21 -16.30
N LEU A 22 4.16 -10.03 -15.55
CA LEU A 22 3.36 -11.09 -16.12
C LEU A 22 2.25 -10.55 -17.03
N PHE A 23 1.58 -9.46 -16.63
CA PHE A 23 0.59 -8.80 -17.49
C PHE A 23 1.23 -8.27 -18.77
N LYS A 24 2.36 -7.56 -18.66
CA LYS A 24 3.04 -6.97 -19.83
C LYS A 24 3.56 -8.02 -20.81
N ASN A 25 4.02 -9.16 -20.31
CA ASN A 25 4.59 -10.22 -21.13
C ASN A 25 3.54 -11.18 -21.71
N LYS A 26 2.48 -11.48 -20.95
CA LYS A 26 1.50 -12.52 -21.31
C LYS A 26 0.06 -12.02 -21.50
N GLY A 27 -0.23 -10.77 -21.16
CA GLY A 27 -1.58 -10.19 -21.29
C GLY A 27 -2.64 -10.77 -20.35
N ILE A 28 -2.23 -11.51 -19.30
CA ILE A 28 -3.15 -12.21 -18.37
C ILE A 28 -3.89 -11.18 -17.53
N LYS A 29 -5.15 -10.88 -17.83
CA LYS A 29 -5.89 -9.75 -17.22
C LYS A 29 -6.16 -9.96 -15.73
N GLU A 30 -6.33 -11.21 -15.31
CA GLU A 30 -6.65 -11.65 -13.95
C GLU A 30 -5.54 -11.26 -12.96
N ILE A 31 -4.28 -11.19 -13.41
CA ILE A 31 -3.15 -10.84 -12.55
C ILE A 31 -3.22 -9.39 -12.07
N LYS A 32 -3.94 -8.51 -12.77
CA LYS A 32 -4.02 -7.09 -12.41
C LYS A 32 -4.73 -6.89 -11.08
N ASN A 33 -5.74 -7.70 -10.77
CA ASN A 33 -6.46 -7.60 -9.50
C ASN A 33 -5.59 -8.07 -8.34
N GLN A 34 -4.82 -9.16 -8.52
CA GLN A 34 -3.83 -9.60 -7.53
C GLN A 34 -2.71 -8.56 -7.35
N THR A 35 -2.26 -7.95 -8.44
CA THR A 35 -1.26 -6.86 -8.43
C THR A 35 -1.78 -5.65 -7.64
N ALA A 36 -3.01 -5.22 -7.90
CA ALA A 36 -3.65 -4.11 -7.21
C ALA A 36 -3.78 -4.38 -5.72
N TYR A 37 -4.18 -5.60 -5.35
CA TYR A 37 -4.25 -6.05 -3.96
C TYR A 37 -2.90 -5.94 -3.25
N HIS A 38 -1.82 -6.49 -3.83
CA HIS A 38 -0.49 -6.39 -3.20
C HIS A 38 0.03 -4.96 -3.13
N LEU A 39 -0.27 -4.10 -4.12
CA LEU A 39 0.08 -2.68 -4.04
C LEU A 39 -0.69 -1.95 -2.93
N GLN A 40 -1.99 -2.19 -2.79
CA GLN A 40 -2.79 -1.65 -1.69
C GLN A 40 -2.20 -2.08 -0.35
N GLN A 41 -1.87 -3.38 -0.21
CA GLN A 41 -1.27 -3.94 1.01
C GLN A 41 0.08 -3.31 1.34
N ALA A 42 0.96 -3.13 0.36
CA ALA A 42 2.24 -2.45 0.56
C ALA A 42 2.03 -1.01 1.04
N ILE A 43 1.12 -0.26 0.42
CA ILE A 43 0.80 1.13 0.78
C ILE A 43 0.23 1.21 2.20
N GLU A 44 -0.73 0.36 2.54
CA GLU A 44 -1.33 0.27 3.88
C GLU A 44 -0.23 0.06 4.94
N LYS A 45 0.62 -0.94 4.71
CA LYS A 45 1.69 -1.31 5.63
C LYS A 45 2.78 -0.23 5.74
N LEU A 46 3.08 0.50 4.67
CA LEU A 46 3.99 1.66 4.69
C LEU A 46 3.48 2.81 5.58
N ILE A 47 2.16 3.00 5.69
CA ILE A 47 1.57 3.94 6.65
C ILE A 47 1.69 3.36 8.06
N LYS A 48 1.26 2.10 8.25
CA LYS A 48 1.21 1.47 9.58
C LYS A 48 2.58 1.39 10.25
N ILE A 49 3.62 1.06 9.48
CA ILE A 49 4.97 0.92 10.05
C ILE A 49 5.50 2.26 10.59
N GLN A 50 5.17 3.39 9.95
CA GLN A 50 5.56 4.70 10.47
C GLN A 50 4.88 5.02 11.80
N VAL A 51 3.59 4.69 11.93
CA VAL A 51 2.86 4.84 13.20
C VAL A 51 3.48 3.95 14.27
N TYR A 52 3.74 2.67 13.97
CA TYR A 52 4.35 1.74 14.92
C TYR A 52 5.77 2.14 15.34
N SER A 53 6.56 2.67 14.40
CA SER A 53 7.93 3.13 14.68
C SER A 53 8.00 4.51 15.34
N SER A 54 6.88 5.24 15.47
CA SER A 54 6.88 6.61 16.02
C SER A 54 7.01 6.67 17.54
N GLY A 55 6.74 5.56 18.25
CA GLY A 55 6.76 5.51 19.72
C GLY A 55 5.59 6.22 20.41
N VAL A 56 4.65 6.82 19.66
CA VAL A 56 3.45 7.43 20.25
C VAL A 56 2.41 6.37 20.59
N ALA A 57 1.57 6.67 21.58
CA ALA A 57 0.41 5.83 21.86
C ALA A 57 -0.58 5.90 20.68
N TYR A 58 -1.02 4.74 20.20
CA TYR A 58 -2.00 4.63 19.13
C TYR A 58 -3.12 3.65 19.50
N ASN A 59 -4.32 3.87 18.96
CA ASN A 59 -5.46 3.00 19.08
C ASN A 59 -5.33 1.81 18.11
N ASN A 60 -5.20 0.59 18.67
CA ASN A 60 -5.11 -0.63 17.88
C ASN A 60 -6.27 -0.81 16.89
N ARG A 61 -7.51 -0.47 17.26
CA ARG A 61 -8.68 -0.62 16.38
C ARG A 61 -8.57 0.25 15.13
N SER A 62 -8.05 1.46 15.26
CA SER A 62 -7.79 2.36 14.12
C SER A 62 -6.68 1.83 13.21
N MET A 63 -5.78 1.00 13.73
CA MET A 63 -4.71 0.36 12.96
C MET A 63 -5.14 -0.94 12.27
N TYR A 64 -6.31 -1.49 12.60
CA TYR A 64 -6.87 -2.67 11.94
C TYR A 64 -7.78 -2.34 10.75
N VAL A 65 -7.96 -1.06 10.41
CA VAL A 65 -8.69 -0.68 9.19
C VAL A 65 -7.81 -0.91 7.95
N HIS A 66 -8.45 -1.35 6.86
CA HIS A 66 -7.81 -1.53 5.54
C HIS A 66 -8.08 -0.36 4.58
N ASN A 67 -8.92 0.59 5.00
CA ASN A 67 -9.20 1.79 4.24
C ASN A 67 -8.04 2.79 4.38
N ILE A 68 -7.37 3.09 3.28
CA ILE A 68 -6.24 4.03 3.20
C ILE A 68 -6.67 5.45 3.57
N SER A 69 -7.89 5.87 3.21
CA SER A 69 -8.38 7.22 3.55
C SER A 69 -8.53 7.39 5.07
N SER A 70 -9.14 6.42 5.74
CA SER A 70 -9.26 6.43 7.20
C SER A 70 -7.91 6.34 7.89
N LEU A 71 -7.01 5.52 7.35
CA LEU A 71 -5.68 5.32 7.92
C LEU A 71 -4.79 6.57 7.80
N THR A 72 -4.83 7.27 6.66
CA THR A 72 -4.11 8.54 6.47
C THR A 72 -4.64 9.63 7.40
N ALA A 73 -5.96 9.81 7.50
CA ALA A 73 -6.58 10.77 8.42
C ALA A 73 -6.23 10.46 9.89
N TYR A 74 -6.22 9.18 10.27
CA TYR A 74 -5.81 8.78 11.61
C TYR A 74 -4.33 9.08 11.89
N ALA A 75 -3.45 8.77 10.94
CA ALA A 75 -2.01 9.03 11.05
C ALA A 75 -1.71 10.52 11.18
N ASP A 76 -2.43 11.38 10.44
CA ASP A 76 -2.31 12.84 10.55
C ASP A 76 -2.76 13.36 11.93
N GLY A 77 -3.73 12.71 12.56
CA GLY A 77 -4.21 13.05 13.91
C GLY A 77 -3.26 12.70 15.05
N LEU A 78 -2.22 11.90 14.80
CA LEU A 78 -1.29 11.42 15.83
C LEU A 78 -0.16 12.41 16.17
N ASN A 79 -0.14 13.59 15.57
CA ASN A 79 0.92 14.60 15.76
C ASN A 79 2.35 14.04 15.56
N ILE A 80 2.49 13.11 14.61
CA ILE A 80 3.76 12.50 14.18
C ILE A 80 4.09 12.94 12.76
N ASN A 81 5.38 12.94 12.42
CA ASN A 81 5.81 13.27 11.07
C ASN A 81 5.72 12.04 10.16
N VAL A 82 4.54 11.81 9.56
CA VAL A 82 4.32 10.70 8.62
C VAL A 82 4.63 11.15 7.20
N ASP A 83 5.64 10.56 6.57
CA ASP A 83 5.93 10.72 5.15
C ASP A 83 4.93 9.88 4.37
N ILE A 84 3.79 10.45 3.97
CA ILE A 84 2.83 9.80 3.05
C ILE A 84 2.87 10.57 1.73
N PRO A 85 3.22 9.92 0.59
CA PRO A 85 3.26 10.57 -0.71
C PRO A 85 1.92 11.24 -1.07
N THR A 86 1.98 12.46 -1.62
CA THR A 86 0.79 13.23 -2.00
C THR A 86 -0.10 12.46 -2.99
N GLU A 87 0.49 11.67 -3.89
CA GLU A 87 -0.25 10.83 -4.83
C GLU A 87 -1.12 9.78 -4.13
N VAL A 88 -0.62 9.20 -3.03
CA VAL A 88 -1.36 8.23 -2.21
C VAL A 88 -2.52 8.94 -1.51
N ARG A 89 -2.26 10.12 -0.92
CA ARG A 89 -3.31 10.91 -0.26
C ARG A 89 -4.44 11.26 -1.23
N ASN A 90 -4.09 11.79 -2.39
CA ASN A 90 -5.05 12.23 -3.40
C ASN A 90 -5.89 11.09 -4.00
N ASN A 91 -5.46 9.82 -3.84
CA ASN A 91 -6.16 8.66 -4.39
C ASN A 91 -6.50 7.61 -3.33
N ALA A 92 -6.51 7.98 -2.06
CA ALA A 92 -6.67 7.04 -0.95
C ALA A 92 -7.97 6.23 -1.05
N ILE A 93 -9.07 6.85 -1.51
CA ILE A 93 -10.36 6.16 -1.74
C ILE A 93 -10.20 5.09 -2.82
N ASN A 94 -9.72 5.46 -4.00
CA ASN A 94 -9.53 4.55 -5.13
C ASN A 94 -8.60 3.37 -4.77
N ILE A 95 -7.50 3.64 -4.04
CA ILE A 95 -6.56 2.59 -3.60
C ILE A 95 -7.23 1.66 -2.59
N SER A 96 -8.09 2.18 -1.70
CA SER A 96 -8.85 1.35 -0.76
C SER A 96 -9.77 0.38 -1.50
N ASP A 97 -10.40 0.83 -2.59
CA ASP A 97 -11.30 0.01 -3.37
C ASP A 97 -10.60 -1.14 -4.11
N TRP A 98 -9.27 -1.07 -4.30
CA TRP A 98 -8.51 -2.17 -4.93
C TRP A 98 -8.60 -3.46 -4.12
N GLU A 99 -8.73 -3.35 -2.80
CA GLU A 99 -8.84 -4.50 -1.91
C GLU A 99 -10.21 -5.18 -2.01
N ALA A 100 -11.29 -4.38 -2.06
CA ALA A 100 -12.67 -4.87 -2.06
C ALA A 100 -13.11 -5.30 -3.46
N SER A 101 -12.92 -4.44 -4.46
CA SER A 101 -13.45 -4.65 -5.81
C SER A 101 -12.66 -5.70 -6.59
N GLY A 102 -11.37 -5.87 -6.30
CA GLY A 102 -10.53 -6.89 -6.94
C GLY A 102 -10.94 -8.34 -6.63
N ARG A 103 -11.70 -8.56 -5.54
CA ARG A 103 -12.13 -9.90 -5.07
C ARG A 103 -13.58 -10.24 -5.42
N TYR A 104 -14.43 -9.23 -5.65
CA TYR A 104 -15.89 -9.42 -5.76
C TYR A 104 -16.52 -8.85 -7.03
N ASP A 105 -15.84 -7.93 -7.74
CA ASP A 105 -16.36 -7.33 -8.97
C ASP A 105 -15.59 -7.84 -10.20
N LEU A 106 -16.28 -8.64 -11.03
CA LEU A 106 -15.74 -9.20 -12.27
C LEU A 106 -15.45 -8.14 -13.34
N HIS A 107 -16.03 -6.94 -13.22
CA HIS A 107 -15.79 -5.81 -14.13
C HIS A 107 -14.73 -4.84 -13.61
N PHE A 108 -14.37 -4.93 -12.32
CA PHE A 108 -13.34 -4.09 -11.75
C PHE A 108 -11.96 -4.49 -12.29
N SER A 109 -11.33 -3.54 -12.97
CA SER A 109 -9.99 -3.74 -13.51
C SER A 109 -9.19 -2.45 -13.44
N VAL A 110 -8.10 -2.46 -12.67
CA VAL A 110 -7.18 -1.34 -12.63
C VAL A 110 -6.37 -1.30 -13.94
N ARG A 111 -6.14 -0.10 -14.46
CA ARG A 111 -5.24 0.10 -15.62
C ARG A 111 -3.81 -0.27 -15.23
N ILE A 112 -3.09 -0.92 -16.13
CA ILE A 112 -1.69 -1.31 -15.88
C ILE A 112 -0.81 -0.09 -15.57
N ASP A 113 -0.97 1.02 -16.32
CA ASP A 113 -0.19 2.24 -16.10
C ASP A 113 -0.40 2.82 -14.68
N THR A 114 -1.60 2.65 -14.12
CA THR A 114 -1.90 3.03 -12.74
C THR A 114 -1.12 2.15 -11.77
N LEU A 115 -1.11 0.83 -11.99
CA LEU A 115 -0.35 -0.11 -11.17
C LEU A 115 1.15 0.18 -11.24
N GLU A 116 1.70 0.45 -12.43
CA GLU A 116 3.11 0.84 -12.60
C GLU A 116 3.45 2.14 -11.88
N LYS A 117 2.58 3.15 -11.96
CA LYS A 117 2.75 4.42 -11.25
C LYS A 117 2.82 4.19 -9.74
N TYR A 118 1.86 3.46 -9.17
CA TYR A 118 1.82 3.24 -7.72
C TYR A 118 2.88 2.26 -7.23
N TYR A 119 3.30 1.31 -8.06
CA TYR A 119 4.48 0.50 -7.78
C TYR A 119 5.73 1.37 -7.61
N LYS A 120 5.97 2.33 -8.52
CA LYS A 120 7.09 3.26 -8.41
C LYS A 120 6.98 4.11 -7.14
N VAL A 121 5.83 4.73 -6.90
CA VAL A 121 5.59 5.55 -5.70
C VAL A 121 5.84 4.75 -4.41
N ALA A 122 5.28 3.55 -4.30
CA ALA A 122 5.44 2.71 -3.12
C ALA A 122 6.88 2.21 -2.96
N THR A 123 7.58 1.89 -4.04
CA THR A 123 8.99 1.47 -4.01
C THR A 123 9.91 2.62 -3.59
N ASP A 124 9.74 3.80 -4.17
CA ASP A 124 10.51 4.99 -3.81
C ASP A 124 10.27 5.35 -2.33
N TRP A 125 9.01 5.26 -1.88
CA TRP A 125 8.64 5.48 -0.50
C TRP A 125 9.27 4.47 0.46
N TYR A 126 9.17 3.17 0.15
CA TYR A 126 9.84 2.10 0.89
C TYR A 126 11.34 2.38 1.05
N ASN A 127 12.01 2.75 -0.04
CA ASN A 127 13.45 3.02 -0.03
C ASN A 127 13.79 4.24 0.84
N ARG A 128 12.98 5.31 0.81
CA ARG A 128 13.16 6.47 1.70
C ARG A 128 13.01 6.10 3.17
N LEU A 129 11.94 5.40 3.55
CA LEU A 129 11.71 4.97 4.93
C LEU A 129 12.85 4.05 5.42
N TYR A 130 13.26 3.10 4.58
CA TYR A 130 14.38 2.21 4.88
C TYR A 130 15.69 2.99 5.06
N LYS A 131 15.97 3.97 4.21
CA LYS A 131 17.16 4.83 4.35
C LYS A 131 17.12 5.66 5.63
N ASN A 132 15.93 6.08 6.06
CA ASN A 132 15.70 6.89 7.26
C ASN A 132 15.66 6.06 8.57
N GLY A 133 15.94 4.75 8.50
CA GLY A 133 16.12 3.92 9.69
C GLY A 133 14.90 3.10 10.11
N ILE A 134 13.79 3.15 9.37
CA ILE A 134 12.67 2.22 9.58
C ILE A 134 13.09 0.83 9.08
N ARG A 135 12.87 -0.19 9.92
CA ARG A 135 13.35 -1.57 9.73
C ARG A 135 12.21 -2.55 9.94
#